data_AF-A0A147F070-F1
#
_entry.id   AF-A0A147F070-F1
#
_cell.length_a   1.000
_cell.length_b   1.000
_cell.length_c   1.000
_cell.angle_alpha   90.00
_cell.angle_beta   90.00
_cell.angle_gamma   90.00
#
_symmetry.space_group_name_H-M   'P 1'
#
loop_
_entity.id
_entity.type
_entity.pdbx_description
1 polymer ?
#
loop_
_entity_poly.entity_id
_entity_poly.type
_entity_poly.pdbx_seq_one_letter_code
_entity_poly.pdbx_strand_id
1 'polypeptide(L)'
;MYGYLPYNRGVNRPLKDARIELRVTAAQKDAIEAAAAISGRTITDFSAATLAARAEEVIQQDRRLRVDAHAFDAFQSAMDRPARSLDELRDLLTRTSVFTDGD
;
A
#
# COMPACT_ATOMS: atom_id res chain seq x y z
N MET A 1 32.80 -27.99 29.55
CA MET A 1 32.72 -27.52 28.15
C MET A 1 31.25 -27.39 27.80
N TYR A 2 30.63 -26.24 28.05
CA TYR A 2 29.23 -25.98 27.67
C TYR A 2 29.22 -25.27 26.33
N GLY A 3 28.62 -25.92 25.34
CA GLY A 3 28.52 -25.44 23.96
C GLY A 3 27.63 -24.20 23.86
N TYR A 4 28.10 -23.23 23.10
CA TYR A 4 27.33 -22.06 22.68
C TYR A 4 26.29 -22.52 21.66
N LEU A 5 25.02 -22.60 22.06
CA LEU A 5 23.89 -22.69 21.13
C LEU A 5 23.61 -21.27 20.61
N PRO A 6 23.62 -21.02 19.29
CA PRO A 6 23.24 -19.73 18.75
C PRO A 6 21.73 -19.55 18.90
N TYR A 7 21.30 -18.83 19.94
CA TYR A 7 19.91 -18.41 20.02
C TYR A 7 19.63 -17.38 18.93
N ASN A 8 18.90 -17.87 17.95
CA ASN A 8 17.76 -17.19 17.36
C ASN A 8 18.09 -16.02 16.41
N ARG A 9 18.03 -16.34 15.12
CA ARG A 9 17.87 -15.43 13.99
C ARG A 9 16.60 -14.61 14.22
N GLY A 10 16.74 -13.50 14.94
CA GLY A 10 15.65 -12.56 15.19
C GLY A 10 15.14 -12.01 13.87
N VAL A 11 13.89 -12.34 13.56
CA VAL A 11 13.01 -11.66 12.61
C VAL A 11 13.39 -10.17 12.49
N ASN A 12 13.84 -9.76 11.31
CA ASN A 12 14.11 -8.37 10.97
C ASN A 12 12.77 -7.63 10.86
N ARG A 13 12.17 -7.30 12.01
CA ARG A 13 11.06 -6.37 12.07
C ARG A 13 11.68 -4.98 11.88
N PRO A 14 11.22 -4.18 10.91
CA PRO A 14 11.77 -2.84 10.71
C PRO A 14 11.74 -2.09 12.03
N LEU A 15 12.86 -1.41 12.34
CA LEU A 15 12.99 -0.63 13.55
C LEU A 15 11.92 0.46 13.56
N LYS A 16 11.26 0.66 14.70
CA LYS A 16 10.33 1.78 14.91
C LYS A 16 11.17 3.05 15.11
N ASP A 17 11.52 3.71 14.02
CA ASP A 17 12.42 4.88 13.98
C ASP A 17 11.67 6.24 14.00
N ALA A 18 10.38 6.24 13.69
CA ALA A 18 9.52 7.43 13.69
C ALA A 18 8.57 7.48 14.90
N ARG A 19 8.26 8.70 15.37
CA ARG A 19 7.34 8.97 16.49
C ARG A 19 6.12 9.78 16.03
N ILE A 20 4.95 9.39 16.52
CA ILE A 20 3.69 10.14 16.36
C ILE A 20 3.22 10.59 17.74
N GLU A 21 2.97 11.88 17.92
CA GLU A 21 2.42 12.44 19.15
C GLU A 21 0.95 12.80 18.96
N LEU A 22 0.10 12.34 19.89
CA LEU A 22 -1.34 12.47 19.79
C LEU A 22 -1.88 13.07 21.08
N ARG A 23 -2.70 14.11 20.96
CA ARG A 23 -3.54 14.60 22.04
C ARG A 23 -4.93 13.99 21.85
N VAL A 24 -5.43 13.35 22.90
CA VAL A 24 -6.74 12.71 22.92
C VAL A 24 -7.50 13.15 24.16
N THR A 25 -8.82 13.08 24.09
CA THR A 25 -9.69 13.24 25.25
C THR A 25 -9.59 12.01 26.17
N ALA A 26 -10.02 12.16 27.43
CA ALA A 26 -10.08 11.03 28.37
C ALA A 26 -10.96 9.89 27.83
N ALA A 27 -12.14 10.23 27.30
CA ALA A 27 -13.06 9.24 26.73
C ALA A 27 -12.45 8.45 25.56
N GLN A 28 -11.67 9.11 24.69
CA GLN A 28 -10.95 8.43 23.61
C GLN A 28 -9.85 7.50 24.14
N LYS A 29 -9.09 7.95 25.16
CA LYS A 29 -8.08 7.12 25.80
C LYS A 29 -8.69 5.85 26.39
N ASP A 30 -9.78 5.98 27.13
CA ASP A 30 -10.45 4.84 27.77
C ASP A 30 -10.98 3.83 26.73
N ALA A 31 -11.55 4.32 25.62
CA ALA A 31 -12.00 3.48 24.53
C ALA A 31 -10.84 2.72 23.85
N ILE A 32 -9.72 3.40 23.60
CA ILE A 32 -8.52 2.79 23.01
C ILE A 32 -7.93 1.74 23.96
N GLU A 33 -7.88 2.02 25.26
CA GLU A 33 -7.41 1.09 26.28
C GLU A 33 -8.25 -0.17 26.35
N ALA A 34 -9.58 -0.03 26.37
CA ALA A 34 -10.49 -1.16 26.34
C ALA A 34 -10.31 -2.00 25.07
N ALA A 35 -10.22 -1.37 23.90
CA ALA A 35 -10.04 -2.08 22.63
C ALA A 35 -8.68 -2.83 22.56
N ALA A 36 -7.62 -2.21 23.07
CA ALA A 36 -6.30 -2.84 23.16
C ALA A 36 -6.33 -4.05 24.10
N ALA A 37 -6.98 -3.93 25.26
CA ALA A 37 -7.14 -5.02 26.22
C ALA A 37 -7.94 -6.20 25.64
N ILE A 38 -9.07 -5.92 24.96
CA ILE A 38 -9.86 -6.95 24.26
C ILE A 38 -9.02 -7.67 23.20
N SER A 39 -8.14 -6.93 22.52
CA SER A 39 -7.27 -7.46 21.47
C SER A 39 -6.01 -8.16 22.00
N GLY A 40 -5.78 -8.16 23.32
CA GLY A 40 -4.56 -8.70 23.94
C GLY A 40 -3.28 -7.95 23.54
N ARG A 41 -3.39 -6.66 23.19
CA ARG A 41 -2.28 -5.81 22.73
C ARG A 41 -2.00 -4.68 23.70
N THR A 42 -0.79 -4.15 23.66
CA THR A 42 -0.50 -2.88 24.34
C THR A 42 -1.20 -1.74 23.61
N ILE A 43 -1.50 -0.65 24.33
CA ILE A 43 -2.10 0.57 23.74
C ILE A 43 -1.29 1.04 22.53
N THR A 44 0.04 1.09 22.67
CA THR A 44 0.96 1.52 21.60
C THR A 44 0.87 0.61 20.37
N ASP A 45 0.88 -0.72 20.54
CA ASP A 45 0.82 -1.65 19.42
C ASP A 45 -0.54 -1.65 18.73
N PHE A 46 -1.62 -1.62 19.52
CA PHE A 46 -2.99 -1.47 19.01
C PHE A 46 -3.14 -0.18 18.21
N SER A 47 -2.67 0.95 18.75
CA SER A 47 -2.83 2.26 18.12
C SER A 47 -2.01 2.34 16.82
N ALA A 48 -0.74 1.92 16.84
CA ALA A 48 0.10 1.94 15.66
C ALA A 48 -0.46 1.05 14.54
N ALA A 49 -0.93 -0.16 14.87
CA ALA A 49 -1.51 -1.07 13.88
C ALA A 49 -2.81 -0.52 13.29
N THR A 50 -3.70 0.02 14.15
CA THR A 50 -4.99 0.59 13.71
C THR A 50 -4.78 1.80 12.82
N LEU A 51 -3.88 2.72 13.20
CA LEU A 51 -3.56 3.90 12.40
C LEU A 51 -2.95 3.52 11.05
N ALA A 52 -2.01 2.57 11.02
CA ALA A 52 -1.40 2.11 9.78
C ALA A 52 -2.42 1.47 8.83
N ALA A 53 -3.28 0.58 9.35
CA ALA A 53 -4.32 -0.05 8.56
C ALA A 53 -5.30 0.98 7.98
N ARG A 54 -5.75 1.93 8.80
CA ARG A 54 -6.66 2.97 8.34
C ARG A 54 -6.03 3.91 7.32
N ALA A 55 -4.74 4.24 7.47
CA ALA A 55 -4.03 5.05 6.49
C ALA A 55 -3.95 4.36 5.13
N GLU A 56 -3.63 3.06 5.11
CA GLU A 56 -3.59 2.27 3.88
C GLU A 56 -4.97 2.23 3.20
N GLU A 57 -6.04 1.99 3.95
CA GLU A 57 -7.40 2.02 3.42
C GLU A 57 -7.74 3.36 2.75
N VAL A 58 -7.40 4.49 3.39
CA VAL A 58 -7.66 5.83 2.86
C VAL A 58 -6.84 6.08 1.58
N ILE A 59 -5.56 5.71 1.57
CA ILE A 59 -4.69 5.83 0.39
C ILE A 59 -5.23 4.98 -0.77
N GLN A 60 -5.67 3.76 -0.49
CA GLN A 60 -6.22 2.86 -1.51
C GLN A 60 -7.56 3.37 -2.04
N GLN A 61 -8.42 3.90 -1.16
CA GLN A 61 -9.69 4.50 -1.57
C GLN A 61 -9.45 5.68 -2.52
N ASP A 62 -8.52 6.58 -2.18
CA ASP A 62 -8.14 7.72 -3.04
C ASP A 62 -7.62 7.26 -4.40
N ARG A 63 -6.71 6.27 -4.41
CA ARG A 63 -6.15 5.70 -5.65
C ARG A 63 -7.19 4.98 -6.51
N ARG A 64 -8.16 4.30 -5.91
CA ARG A 64 -9.23 3.57 -6.61
C ARG A 64 -10.36 4.49 -7.12
N LEU A 65 -10.50 5.69 -6.57
CA LEU A 65 -11.53 6.67 -6.96
C LEU A 65 -11.26 7.40 -8.28
N ARG A 66 -10.18 7.06 -9.00
CA ARG A 66 -9.87 7.66 -10.29
C ARG A 66 -10.25 6.80 -11.49
N VAL A 67 -11.25 5.95 -11.32
CA VAL A 67 -12.04 5.44 -12.43
C VAL A 67 -13.48 5.82 -12.18
N ASP A 68 -13.82 7.06 -12.52
CA ASP A 68 -15.20 7.49 -12.71
C ASP A 68 -15.93 6.39 -13.51
N ALA A 69 -17.09 5.93 -13.05
CA ALA A 69 -17.77 4.78 -13.64
C ALA A 69 -18.04 5.01 -15.14
N HIS A 70 -18.34 6.25 -15.53
CA HIS A 70 -18.48 6.64 -16.93
C HIS A 70 -17.13 6.58 -17.68
N ALA A 71 -16.03 7.01 -17.07
CA ALA A 71 -14.69 6.81 -17.63
C ALA A 71 -14.30 5.32 -17.74
N PHE A 72 -14.74 4.47 -16.81
CA PHE A 72 -14.54 3.02 -16.89
C PHE A 72 -15.32 2.41 -18.04
N ASP A 73 -16.61 2.75 -18.17
CA ASP A 73 -17.47 2.24 -19.25
C ASP A 73 -16.99 2.74 -20.62
N ALA A 74 -16.52 3.98 -20.71
CA ALA A 74 -15.88 4.53 -21.90
C ALA A 74 -14.56 3.81 -22.23
N PHE A 75 -13.77 3.48 -21.20
CA PHE A 75 -12.54 2.69 -21.35
C PHE A 75 -12.83 1.26 -21.82
N GLN A 76 -13.78 0.57 -21.20
CA GLN A 76 -14.21 -0.77 -21.59
C GLN A 76 -14.76 -0.78 -23.03
N SER A 77 -15.64 0.17 -23.35
CA SER A 77 -16.13 0.36 -24.73
C SER A 77 -14.99 0.66 -25.71
N ALA A 78 -13.90 1.30 -25.26
CA ALA A 78 -12.73 1.52 -26.09
C ALA A 78 -11.91 0.24 -26.31
N MET A 79 -11.77 -0.61 -25.29
CA MET A 79 -11.05 -1.88 -25.33
C MET A 79 -11.76 -2.96 -26.15
N ASP A 80 -13.09 -3.00 -26.12
CA ASP A 80 -13.90 -3.97 -26.87
C ASP A 80 -13.95 -3.68 -28.38
N ARG A 81 -13.52 -2.48 -28.80
CA ARG A 81 -13.45 -2.14 -30.22
C ARG A 81 -12.29 -2.90 -30.89
N PRO A 82 -12.51 -3.46 -32.10
CA PRO A 82 -11.44 -4.11 -32.84
C PRO A 82 -10.29 -3.12 -33.08
N ALA A 83 -9.07 -3.61 -32.90
CA ALA A 83 -7.87 -2.79 -33.11
C ALA A 83 -7.86 -2.24 -34.54
N ARG A 84 -7.68 -0.93 -34.66
CA ARG A 84 -7.53 -0.28 -35.96
C ARG A 84 -6.05 -0.23 -36.32
N SER A 85 -5.71 -0.65 -37.55
CA SER A 85 -4.38 -0.39 -38.10
C SER A 85 -4.26 1.12 -38.32
N LEU A 86 -3.26 1.73 -37.70
CA LEU A 86 -2.87 3.11 -37.95
C LEU A 86 -1.52 3.06 -38.66
N ASP A 87 -1.44 3.55 -39.88
CA ASP A 87 -0.23 3.44 -40.72
C ASP A 87 0.96 4.14 -40.06
N GLU A 88 0.75 5.31 -39.45
CA GLU A 88 1.79 6.02 -38.69
C GLU A 88 2.29 5.22 -37.47
N LEU A 89 1.39 4.46 -36.81
CA LEU A 89 1.77 3.60 -35.69
C LEU A 89 2.57 2.39 -36.17
N ARG A 90 2.21 1.84 -37.33
CA ARG A 90 2.98 0.78 -37.98
C ARG A 90 4.38 1.27 -38.32
N ASP A 91 4.49 2.42 -38.96
CA ASP A 91 5.76 3.05 -39.33
C ASP A 91 6.61 3.38 -38.09
N LEU A 92 5.97 3.84 -37.00
CA LEU A 92 6.64 4.06 -35.71
C LEU A 92 7.20 2.75 -35.13
N LEU A 93 6.43 1.67 -35.10
CA LEU A 93 6.86 0.39 -34.53
C LEU A 93 7.90 -0.33 -35.40
N THR A 94 7.97 -0.04 -36.70
CA THR A 94 8.98 -0.62 -37.61
C THR A 94 10.26 0.19 -37.70
N ARG A 95 10.29 1.43 -37.18
CA ARG A 95 11.54 2.22 -37.17
C ARG A 95 12.50 1.68 -36.10
N THR A 96 13.79 1.82 -36.33
CA THR A 96 14.81 1.52 -35.31
C THR A 96 14.55 2.33 -34.05
N SER A 97 14.32 1.62 -32.93
CA SER A 97 14.07 2.25 -31.63
C SER A 97 15.29 3.07 -31.21
N VAL A 98 15.06 4.31 -30.78
CA VAL A 98 16.09 5.13 -30.09
C VAL A 98 16.25 4.72 -28.63
N PHE A 99 15.30 3.95 -28.11
CA PHE A 99 15.41 3.28 -26.81
C PHE A 99 16.03 1.91 -27.05
N THR A 100 17.34 1.82 -26.86
CA THR A 100 18.03 0.54 -26.68
C THR A 100 17.84 0.11 -25.24
N ASP A 101 17.37 -1.11 -25.00
CA ASP A 101 17.54 -1.74 -23.68
C ASP A 101 19.05 -1.73 -23.39
N GLY A 102 19.46 -0.98 -22.37
CA GLY A 102 20.85 -0.88 -21.98
C GLY A 102 21.35 -2.23 -21.47
N ASP A 103 22.61 -2.54 -21.78
CA ASP A 103 23.44 -3.50 -21.04
C ASP A 103 23.37 -3.26 -19.52
#